data_AF-A0A7S2QUR4-F1
#
_entry.id   AF-A0A7S2QUR4-F1
#
_cell.length_a   1.000
_cell.length_b   1.000
_cell.length_c   1.000
_cell.angle_alpha   90.00
_cell.angle_beta   90.00
_cell.angle_gamma   90.00
#
_symmetry.space_group_name_H-M   'P 1'
#
loop_
_entity.id
_entity.type
_entity.pdbx_description
1 polymer ?
#
loop_
_entity_poly.entity_id
_entity_poly.type
_entity_poly.pdbx_seq_one_letter_code
_entity_poly.pdbx_strand_id
1 'polypeptide(L)'
;SNIVLNEFCFFIYFIEQIFNNFIILVSELFKMVQFHLKLFIRKGGKKKKKKKMIPNTPKKQKHVKKKKKLHLLELIKFKSGNTTVHDSCANTSCVYSSFLAYHSNRKTCGRCGTTYIRKDGSGE
;
A
#
# COMPACT_ATOMS: atom_id res chain seq x y z
N SER A 1 -33.52 72.48 7.10
CA SER A 1 -33.37 71.52 8.22
C SER A 1 -33.70 70.07 7.83
N ASN A 2 -34.50 69.77 6.79
CA ASN A 2 -34.95 68.40 6.49
C ASN A 2 -34.05 67.56 5.54
N ILE A 3 -33.13 68.18 4.78
CA ILE A 3 -32.27 67.45 3.82
C ILE A 3 -31.12 66.70 4.52
N VAL A 4 -30.52 67.33 5.55
CA VAL A 4 -29.41 66.73 6.32
C VAL A 4 -29.87 65.52 7.14
N LEU A 5 -31.12 65.55 7.64
CA LEU A 5 -31.71 64.41 8.36
C LEU A 5 -32.02 63.22 7.44
N ASN A 6 -32.40 63.46 6.18
CA ASN A 6 -32.66 62.39 5.21
C ASN A 6 -31.38 61.68 4.73
N GLU A 7 -30.30 62.42 4.49
CA GLU A 7 -28.99 61.86 4.13
C GLU A 7 -28.40 61.02 5.28
N PHE A 8 -28.52 61.51 6.54
CA PHE A 8 -28.11 60.73 7.72
C PHE A 8 -28.94 59.44 7.87
N CYS A 9 -30.25 59.50 7.61
CA CYS A 9 -31.12 58.32 7.69
C CYS A 9 -30.79 57.29 6.61
N PHE A 10 -30.44 57.73 5.39
CA PHE A 10 -30.00 56.84 4.31
C PHE A 10 -28.66 56.17 4.62
N PHE A 11 -27.74 56.92 5.23
CA PHE A 11 -26.43 56.40 5.64
C PHE A 11 -26.56 55.37 6.79
N ILE A 12 -27.45 55.62 7.76
CA ILE A 12 -27.74 54.68 8.85
C ILE A 12 -28.40 53.41 8.30
N TYR A 13 -29.39 53.52 7.40
CA TYR A 13 -30.02 52.36 6.78
C TYR A 13 -29.01 51.53 5.96
N PHE A 14 -28.10 52.18 5.24
CA PHE A 14 -27.06 51.50 4.47
C PHE A 14 -26.07 50.76 5.38
N ILE A 15 -25.68 51.37 6.50
CA ILE A 15 -24.81 50.73 7.49
C ILE A 15 -25.52 49.56 8.17
N GLU A 16 -26.79 49.70 8.56
CA GLU A 16 -27.58 48.59 9.11
C GLU A 16 -27.75 47.44 8.11
N GLN A 17 -27.95 47.73 6.82
CA GLN A 17 -28.01 46.73 5.76
C GLN A 17 -26.69 45.96 5.63
N ILE A 18 -25.55 46.64 5.73
CA ILE A 18 -24.21 46.02 5.71
C ILE A 18 -24.01 45.12 6.92
N PHE A 19 -24.36 45.59 8.12
CA PHE A 19 -24.24 44.79 9.35
C PHE A 19 -25.15 43.56 9.34
N ASN A 20 -26.40 43.71 8.88
CA ASN A 20 -27.33 42.59 8.75
C ASN A 20 -26.82 41.53 7.75
N ASN A 21 -26.31 41.96 6.60
CA ASN A 21 -25.73 41.05 5.59
C ASN A 21 -24.49 40.32 6.13
N PHE A 22 -23.63 41.03 6.88
CA PHE A 22 -22.44 40.42 7.50
C PHE A 22 -22.81 39.37 8.55
N ILE A 23 -23.81 39.67 9.40
CA ILE A 23 -24.31 38.73 10.42
C ILE A 23 -24.88 37.47 9.78
N ILE A 24 -25.67 37.59 8.71
CA ILE A 24 -26.23 36.45 7.98
C ILE A 24 -25.11 35.56 7.45
N LEU A 25 -24.10 36.15 6.79
CA LEU A 25 -22.98 35.42 6.20
C LEU A 25 -22.12 34.69 7.25
N VAL A 26 -21.89 35.31 8.41
CA VAL A 26 -21.18 34.67 9.55
C VAL A 26 -22.01 33.52 10.14
N SER A 27 -23.34 33.68 10.21
CA SER A 27 -24.24 32.62 10.70
C SER A 27 -24.27 31.39 9.78
N GLU A 28 -24.22 31.63 8.46
CA GLU A 28 -24.14 30.59 7.42
C GLU A 28 -22.83 29.79 7.57
N LEU A 29 -21.71 30.49 7.74
CA LEU A 29 -20.38 29.91 7.89
C LEU A 29 -20.30 29.00 9.13
N PHE A 30 -20.85 29.46 10.27
CA PHE A 30 -20.85 28.71 11.51
C PHE A 30 -21.70 27.43 11.43
N LYS A 31 -22.85 27.49 10.74
CA LYS A 31 -23.70 26.30 10.48
C LYS A 31 -22.95 25.24 9.65
N MET A 32 -22.20 25.66 8.63
CA MET A 32 -21.43 24.75 7.77
C MET A 32 -20.31 24.03 8.54
N VAL A 33 -19.57 24.74 9.39
CA VAL A 33 -18.51 24.15 10.23
C VAL A 33 -19.11 23.19 11.27
N GLN A 34 -20.22 23.56 11.91
CA GLN A 34 -20.90 22.71 12.89
C GLN A 34 -21.41 21.40 12.26
N PHE A 35 -21.95 21.46 11.05
CA PHE A 35 -22.41 20.28 10.30
C PHE A 35 -21.24 19.36 9.93
N HIS A 36 -20.14 19.93 9.43
CA HIS A 36 -18.94 19.17 9.06
C HIS A 36 -18.34 18.41 10.26
N LEU A 37 -18.29 19.05 11.44
CA LEU A 37 -17.81 18.44 12.68
C LEU A 37 -18.72 17.27 13.13
N LYS A 38 -20.05 17.43 13.06
CA LYS A 38 -21.03 16.39 13.43
C LYS A 38 -20.91 15.14 12.57
N LEU A 39 -20.67 15.28 11.26
CA LEU A 39 -20.46 14.14 10.37
C LEU A 39 -19.18 13.36 10.67
N PHE A 40 -18.12 14.04 11.11
CA PHE A 40 -16.87 13.38 11.54
C PHE A 40 -17.04 12.62 12.85
N ILE A 41 -17.72 13.21 13.83
CA ILE A 41 -17.91 12.61 15.17
C ILE A 41 -18.88 11.42 15.11
N ARG A 42 -19.87 11.44 14.22
CA ARG A 42 -20.90 10.38 14.08
C ARG A 42 -20.44 9.18 13.24
N LYS A 43 -19.21 9.17 12.73
CA LYS A 43 -18.52 7.95 12.24
C LYS A 43 -18.05 7.06 13.39
N GLY A 44 -18.86 6.96 14.45
CA GLY A 44 -18.75 5.97 15.51
C GLY A 44 -18.73 4.58 14.89
N GLY A 45 -17.63 3.88 15.15
CA GLY A 45 -17.16 2.76 14.35
C GLY A 45 -18.23 1.71 14.10
N LYS A 46 -18.43 1.40 12.82
CA LYS A 46 -18.96 0.13 12.36
C LYS A 46 -18.15 -0.95 13.11
N LYS A 47 -18.73 -1.57 14.14
CA LYS A 47 -18.21 -2.78 14.77
C LYS A 47 -17.89 -3.70 13.61
N LYS A 48 -16.61 -3.80 13.24
CA LYS A 48 -16.14 -4.71 12.21
C LYS A 48 -16.66 -6.05 12.69
N LYS A 49 -17.62 -6.64 11.96
CA LYS A 49 -18.09 -8.01 12.22
C LYS A 49 -16.83 -8.81 12.48
N LYS A 50 -16.59 -9.22 13.74
CA LYS A 50 -15.54 -10.20 14.05
C LYS A 50 -15.86 -11.32 13.08
N LYS A 51 -15.00 -11.53 12.08
CA LYS A 51 -15.18 -12.64 11.15
C LYS A 51 -15.43 -13.85 12.05
N LYS A 52 -16.60 -14.47 11.91
CA LYS A 52 -16.94 -15.77 12.48
C LYS A 52 -16.01 -16.82 11.84
N MET A 53 -14.70 -16.65 11.99
CA MET A 53 -13.77 -17.75 11.85
C MET A 53 -13.93 -18.53 13.14
N ILE A 54 -14.30 -19.80 12.98
CA ILE A 54 -14.53 -20.80 14.00
C ILE A 54 -13.66 -20.53 15.25
N PRO A 55 -14.25 -20.46 16.48
CA PRO A 55 -13.55 -20.06 17.71
C PRO A 55 -12.25 -20.84 17.99
N ASN A 56 -12.10 -22.02 17.40
CA ASN A 56 -11.03 -22.95 17.72
C ASN A 56 -9.84 -22.91 16.74
N THR A 57 -9.90 -22.18 15.62
CA THR A 57 -8.79 -22.18 14.64
C THR A 57 -7.93 -20.91 14.76
N PRO A 58 -6.63 -21.04 15.12
CA PRO A 58 -5.76 -19.89 15.18
C PRO A 58 -5.58 -19.28 13.79
N LYS A 59 -5.40 -17.96 13.74
CA LYS A 59 -5.13 -17.24 12.49
C LYS A 59 -3.87 -17.80 11.84
N LYS A 60 -3.97 -18.20 10.56
CA LYS A 60 -2.84 -18.71 9.78
C LYS A 60 -1.62 -17.77 9.90
N GLN A 61 -0.51 -18.31 10.40
CA GLN A 61 0.76 -17.60 10.43
C GLN A 61 1.21 -17.31 8.99
N LYS A 62 1.66 -16.07 8.73
CA LYS A 62 2.14 -15.66 7.40
C LYS A 62 3.53 -16.28 7.16
N HIS A 63 3.77 -16.75 5.94
CA HIS A 63 5.10 -17.25 5.55
C HIS A 63 6.14 -16.13 5.64
N VAL A 64 7.19 -16.35 6.44
CA VAL A 64 8.37 -15.49 6.53
C VAL A 64 9.47 -16.10 5.67
N LYS A 65 10.01 -15.32 4.73
CA LYS A 65 11.11 -15.78 3.87
C LYS A 65 12.38 -15.98 4.70
N LYS A 66 13.00 -17.15 4.57
CA LYS A 66 14.32 -17.42 5.15
C LYS A 66 15.38 -16.62 4.40
N LYS A 67 16.10 -15.73 5.08
CA LYS A 67 17.22 -14.97 4.49
C LYS A 67 18.49 -15.81 4.59
N LYS A 68 18.99 -16.30 3.46
CA LYS A 68 20.31 -16.93 3.38
C LYS A 68 21.35 -15.84 3.10
N LYS A 69 22.35 -15.71 3.97
CA LYS A 69 23.47 -14.78 3.76
C LYS A 69 24.35 -15.32 2.63
N LEU A 70 24.85 -14.45 1.75
CA LEU A 70 25.81 -14.77 0.69
C LEU A 70 25.39 -15.89 -0.28
N HIS A 71 24.14 -15.87 -0.74
CA HIS A 71 23.61 -16.90 -1.65
C HIS A 71 24.39 -17.06 -2.97
N LEU A 72 25.05 -15.99 -3.45
CA LEU A 72 25.86 -16.04 -4.68
C LEU A 72 27.08 -16.96 -4.57
N LEU A 73 27.70 -17.06 -3.39
CA LEU A 73 28.85 -17.95 -3.16
C LEU A 73 28.45 -19.44 -3.19
N GLU A 74 27.18 -19.76 -2.92
CA GLU A 74 26.71 -21.15 -3.06
C GLU A 74 26.66 -21.59 -4.54
N LEU A 75 26.41 -20.64 -5.45
CA LEU A 75 26.29 -20.90 -6.88
C LEU A 75 27.64 -21.14 -7.57
N ILE A 76 28.71 -20.59 -7.00
CA ILE A 76 30.07 -20.66 -7.53
C ILE A 76 30.97 -21.21 -6.43
N LYS A 77 31.30 -22.50 -6.51
CA LYS A 77 32.19 -23.14 -5.54
C LYS A 77 33.59 -23.22 -6.13
N PHE A 78 34.54 -22.57 -5.47
CA PHE A 78 35.96 -22.63 -5.79
C PHE A 78 36.59 -23.81 -5.04
N LYS A 79 37.14 -24.79 -5.75
CA LYS A 79 38.11 -25.75 -5.22
C LYS A 79 39.48 -25.42 -5.80
N SER A 80 40.55 -25.90 -5.15
CA SER A 80 41.99 -25.61 -5.38
C SER A 80 42.54 -26.03 -6.76
N GLY A 81 41.85 -25.65 -7.84
CA GLY A 81 42.15 -25.99 -9.23
C GLY A 81 40.90 -25.99 -10.12
N ASN A 82 39.71 -26.27 -9.57
CA ASN A 82 38.47 -26.38 -10.34
C ASN A 82 37.35 -25.49 -9.76
N THR A 83 36.70 -24.73 -10.63
CA THR A 83 35.51 -23.94 -10.30
C THR A 83 34.26 -24.68 -10.74
N THR A 84 33.44 -25.12 -9.79
CA THR A 84 32.14 -25.72 -10.09
C THR A 84 31.08 -24.64 -9.99
N VAL A 85 30.40 -24.37 -11.11
CA VAL A 85 29.32 -23.38 -11.21
C VAL A 85 28.00 -24.09 -11.47
N HIS A 86 26.90 -23.55 -10.94
CA HIS A 86 25.57 -24.02 -11.26
C HIS A 86 25.24 -23.86 -12.76
N ASP A 87 24.40 -24.74 -13.30
CA ASP A 87 23.98 -24.66 -14.70
C ASP A 87 23.19 -23.36 -14.98
N SER A 88 23.46 -22.73 -16.12
CA SER A 88 22.70 -21.58 -16.63
C SER A 88 21.46 -22.02 -17.40
N CYS A 89 20.40 -21.20 -17.38
CA CYS A 89 19.19 -21.47 -18.16
C CYS A 89 19.40 -21.24 -19.66
N ALA A 90 19.07 -22.23 -20.49
CA ALA A 90 19.21 -22.16 -21.95
C ALA A 90 18.07 -21.42 -22.67
N ASN A 91 17.08 -20.90 -21.94
CA ASN A 91 15.94 -20.21 -22.54
C ASN A 91 16.36 -18.79 -22.99
N THR A 92 16.04 -18.41 -24.22
CA THR A 92 16.36 -17.09 -24.80
C THR A 92 15.74 -15.91 -24.05
N SER A 93 14.63 -16.15 -23.34
CA SER A 93 13.99 -15.12 -22.48
C SER A 93 14.70 -14.90 -21.14
N CYS A 94 15.57 -15.82 -20.74
CA CYS A 94 16.31 -15.77 -19.49
C CYS A 94 17.71 -15.16 -19.71
N VAL A 95 18.20 -14.41 -18.74
CA VAL A 95 19.54 -13.82 -18.79
C VAL A 95 20.59 -14.92 -18.56
N TYR A 96 21.76 -14.82 -19.19
CA TYR A 96 22.87 -15.76 -18.98
C TYR A 96 23.25 -15.93 -17.50
N SER A 97 23.02 -14.91 -16.67
CA SER A 97 23.23 -14.93 -15.21
C SER A 97 22.14 -15.66 -14.41
N SER A 98 21.17 -16.31 -15.06
CA SER A 98 20.09 -17.04 -14.38
C SER A 98 20.48 -18.50 -14.20
N PHE A 99 20.85 -18.83 -12.96
CA PHE A 99 21.23 -20.18 -12.57
C PHE A 99 20.02 -21.04 -12.21
N LEU A 100 20.14 -22.35 -12.42
CA LEU A 100 19.13 -23.31 -12.01
C LEU A 100 19.28 -23.67 -10.52
N ALA A 101 18.14 -23.76 -9.84
CA ALA A 101 18.06 -24.30 -8.50
C ALA A 101 18.06 -25.84 -8.56
N TYR A 102 18.97 -26.46 -7.82
CA TYR A 102 19.03 -27.91 -7.70
C TYR A 102 18.10 -28.37 -6.58
N HIS A 103 17.04 -29.07 -6.97
CA HIS A 103 16.23 -29.87 -6.08
C HIS A 103 16.62 -31.35 -6.26
N SER A 104 16.19 -32.22 -5.36
CA SER A 104 16.55 -33.64 -5.38
C SER A 104 16.24 -34.33 -6.71
N ASN A 105 15.05 -34.09 -7.26
CA ASN A 105 14.55 -34.74 -8.47
C ASN A 105 14.55 -33.86 -9.73
N ARG A 106 14.88 -32.57 -9.60
CA ARG A 106 14.74 -31.61 -10.70
C ARG A 106 15.66 -30.41 -10.55
N LYS A 107 15.97 -29.77 -11.68
CA LYS A 107 16.58 -28.45 -11.74
C LYS A 107 15.55 -27.45 -12.24
N THR A 108 15.34 -26.35 -11.51
CA THR A 108 14.29 -25.37 -11.87
C THR A 108 14.84 -23.97 -12.02
N CYS A 109 14.41 -23.27 -13.07
CA CYS A 109 14.71 -21.86 -13.25
C CYS A 109 13.68 -21.00 -12.50
N GLY A 110 14.14 -20.16 -11.56
CA GLY A 110 13.24 -19.26 -10.82
C GLY A 110 12.69 -18.08 -11.62
N ARG A 111 13.26 -17.79 -12.79
CA ARG A 111 12.84 -16.68 -13.67
C ARG A 111 11.84 -17.12 -14.73
N CYS A 112 12.19 -18.16 -15.48
CA CYS A 112 11.38 -18.69 -16.57
C CYS A 112 10.38 -19.78 -16.12
N GLY A 113 10.55 -20.34 -14.92
CA GLY A 113 9.69 -21.42 -14.41
C GLY A 113 9.91 -22.80 -15.05
N THR A 114 10.86 -22.91 -15.98
CA THR A 114 11.20 -24.17 -16.64
C THR A 114 11.81 -25.16 -15.65
N THR A 115 11.42 -26.43 -15.78
CA THR A 115 11.87 -27.52 -14.90
C THR A 115 12.48 -28.65 -15.72
N TYR A 116 13.73 -28.99 -15.42
CA TYR A 116 14.44 -30.13 -16.01
C TYR A 116 14.41 -31.27 -15.00
N ILE A 117 13.75 -32.37 -15.36
CA ILE A 117 13.69 -33.56 -14.52
C ILE A 117 14.93 -34.40 -14.83
N ARG A 118 15.69 -34.76 -13.79
CA ARG A 118 16.76 -35.74 -13.95
C ARG A 118 16.06 -37.10 -14.14
N LYS A 119 16.31 -37.78 -15.26
CA LYS A 119 15.91 -39.19 -15.40
C LYS A 119 16.84 -39.98 -14.47
N ASP A 120 16.25 -40.68 -13.51
CA ASP A 120 16.98 -41.36 -12.44
C ASP A 120 18.03 -42.31 -13.04
N GLY A 121 19.31 -42.04 -12.77
CA GLY A 121 20.43 -42.86 -13.28
C GLY A 121 21.82 -42.22 -13.24
N SER A 122 21.97 -40.90 -13.10
CA SER A 122 23.29 -40.27 -12.93
C SER A 122 23.25 -39.17 -11.87
N GLY A 123 23.55 -39.59 -10.64
CA GLY A 123 23.91 -38.68 -9.56
C GLY A 123 25.35 -38.23 -9.76
N GLU A 124 25.52 -37.02 -10.28
CA GLU A 124 26.70 -36.18 -10.11
C GLU A 124 26.26 -34.77 -9.66
#